data_AF-A0AA44UMH1-F1
#
_entry.id   AF-A0AA44UMH1-F1
#
_cell.length_a   1.000
_cell.length_b   1.000
_cell.length_c   1.000
_cell.angle_alpha   90.00
_cell.angle_beta   90.00
_cell.angle_gamma   90.00
#
_symmetry.space_group_name_H-M   'P 1'
#
loop_
_entity.id
_entity.type
_entity.pdbx_description
1 polymer ?
#
loop_
_entity_poly.entity_id
_entity_poly.type
_entity_poly.pdbx_seq_one_letter_code
_entity_poly.pdbx_strand_id
1 'polypeptide(L)'
;MSAPAAPGFDPDFLGVATPMPTLPGTDTLLLPYTHFATLHRPDRRLAAATAVAIDGATLRQLERSDDWRLDDRLPAGQQAGAELYADNDLDRGHLVRRQDPVWGGAAEAATAESDTFHYTNAAPQAAAFNQDKQTWGGLEDYLLDNAGDHDRRLVVFTGPVLADDDPEYRGVRIPRLFWKIGAFVVGGALGTTAYLLDQTPQLGDLAEPAPGDPPPLGPYRTFQVPVARIGELTGLDLGPLTAADRMPVPEPVPAALSERAVRLRSFADIRGL
;
A
#
# COMPACT_ATOMS: atom_id res chain seq x y z
N MET A 1 24.39 18.21 -15.45
CA MET A 1 23.59 18.94 -14.45
C MET A 1 22.48 17.98 -14.05
N SER A 2 22.46 17.48 -12.82
CA SER A 2 21.36 16.63 -12.36
C SER A 2 20.08 17.44 -12.32
N ALA A 3 18.97 16.87 -12.79
CA ALA A 3 17.65 17.46 -12.61
C ALA A 3 17.41 17.72 -11.11
N PRO A 4 16.71 18.81 -10.73
CA PRO A 4 16.27 18.98 -9.35
C PRO A 4 15.46 17.74 -8.95
N ALA A 5 15.74 17.18 -7.77
CA ALA A 5 14.95 16.08 -7.23
C ALA A 5 13.50 16.54 -7.17
N ALA A 6 12.61 15.79 -7.81
CA ALA A 6 11.18 16.05 -7.74
C ALA A 6 10.73 15.98 -6.27
N PRO A 7 9.76 16.81 -5.84
CA PRO A 7 9.29 16.80 -4.47
C PRO A 7 8.74 15.40 -4.13
N GLY A 8 9.18 14.88 -2.98
CA GLY A 8 8.72 13.62 -2.42
C GLY A 8 7.23 13.61 -2.09
N PHE A 9 6.77 12.59 -1.38
CA PHE A 9 5.49 12.65 -0.67
C PHE A 9 5.38 13.92 0.21
N ASP A 10 4.32 14.70 0.02
CA ASP A 10 3.99 15.88 0.81
C ASP A 10 3.00 15.50 1.95
N PRO A 11 3.43 15.53 3.23
CA PRO A 11 2.57 15.18 4.35
C PRO A 11 1.42 16.18 4.56
N ASP A 12 1.48 17.38 3.99
CA ASP A 12 0.45 18.42 4.11
C ASP A 12 -0.42 18.54 2.84
N PHE A 13 -0.32 17.58 1.90
CA PHE A 13 -0.99 17.60 0.60
C PHE A 13 -2.52 17.80 0.68
N LEU A 14 -3.14 17.26 1.73
CA LEU A 14 -4.58 17.36 2.00
C LEU A 14 -4.98 18.67 2.70
N GLY A 15 -4.02 19.56 3.00
CA GLY A 15 -4.24 20.74 3.84
C GLY A 15 -4.36 20.43 5.34
N VAL A 16 -4.27 19.16 5.71
CA VAL A 16 -4.20 18.63 7.07
C VAL A 16 -3.06 17.62 7.15
N ALA A 17 -2.36 17.59 8.28
CA ALA A 17 -1.19 16.75 8.46
C ALA A 17 -1.55 15.25 8.32
N THR A 18 -0.94 14.62 7.33
CA THR A 18 -1.13 13.22 6.94
C THR A 18 0.26 12.59 6.75
N PRO A 19 1.09 12.52 7.81
CA PRO A 19 2.50 12.14 7.69
C PRO A 19 2.68 10.66 7.32
N MET A 20 3.86 10.34 6.81
CA MET A 20 4.31 8.97 6.59
C MET A 20 4.28 8.19 7.92
N PRO A 21 3.76 6.94 7.96
CA PRO A 21 3.91 6.06 9.10
C PRO A 21 5.36 5.86 9.49
N THR A 22 5.60 5.55 10.77
CA THR A 22 6.94 5.17 11.26
C THR A 22 6.93 3.75 11.81
N LEU A 23 8.09 3.15 11.98
CA LEU A 23 8.24 1.81 12.55
C LEU A 23 9.26 1.85 13.70
N PRO A 24 8.84 2.22 14.92
CA PRO A 24 9.74 2.39 16.05
C PRO A 24 10.51 1.11 16.40
N GLY A 25 11.77 1.26 16.84
CA GLY A 25 12.62 0.14 17.25
C GLY A 25 13.12 -0.74 16.10
N THR A 26 13.01 -0.26 14.88
CA THR A 26 13.38 -0.95 13.65
C THR A 26 14.15 0.00 12.74
N ASP A 27 15.19 -0.52 12.08
CA ASP A 27 15.90 0.23 11.06
C ASP A 27 15.07 0.33 9.77
N THR A 28 14.77 1.56 9.36
CA THR A 28 14.07 1.86 8.10
C THR A 28 14.77 2.98 7.34
N LEU A 29 14.65 2.97 6.02
CA LEU A 29 15.08 4.07 5.15
C LEU A 29 13.89 4.72 4.47
N LEU A 30 13.71 6.03 4.65
CA LEU A 30 12.72 6.79 3.90
C LEU A 30 13.28 7.14 2.51
N LEU A 31 12.63 6.66 1.46
CA LEU A 31 13.01 6.90 0.07
C LEU A 31 11.96 7.77 -0.61
N PRO A 32 12.20 9.08 -0.78
CA PRO A 32 11.31 9.94 -1.53
C PRO A 32 11.43 9.66 -3.04
N TYR A 33 10.30 9.73 -3.73
CA TYR A 33 10.12 9.69 -5.18
C TYR A 33 9.10 10.76 -5.58
N THR A 34 8.95 11.05 -6.87
CA THR A 34 8.00 12.09 -7.31
C THR A 34 6.58 11.78 -6.82
N HIS A 35 6.02 12.62 -5.93
CA HIS A 35 4.68 12.52 -5.31
C HIS A 35 4.45 11.37 -4.32
N PHE A 36 5.45 10.51 -4.08
CA PHE A 36 5.32 9.40 -3.14
C PHE A 36 6.60 9.13 -2.36
N ALA A 37 6.52 8.25 -1.37
CA ALA A 37 7.67 7.77 -0.64
C ALA A 37 7.49 6.31 -0.23
N THR A 38 8.61 5.62 -0.03
CA THR A 38 8.62 4.29 0.58
C THR A 38 9.38 4.32 1.91
N LEU A 39 8.86 3.64 2.92
CA LEU A 39 9.53 3.36 4.19
C LEU A 39 10.12 1.95 4.06
N HIS A 40 11.36 1.89 3.60
CA HIS A 40 12.04 0.65 3.24
C HIS A 40 12.64 -0.07 4.45
N ARG A 41 12.53 -1.40 4.51
CA ARG A 41 13.18 -2.27 5.50
C ARG A 41 14.37 -3.00 4.85
N PRO A 42 15.62 -2.56 5.04
CA PRO A 42 16.80 -3.18 4.42
C PRO A 42 16.97 -4.67 4.75
N ASP A 43 16.59 -5.08 5.96
CA ASP A 43 16.66 -6.46 6.44
C ASP A 43 15.59 -7.36 5.80
N ARG A 44 14.40 -6.81 5.52
CA ARG A 44 13.31 -7.50 4.80
C ARG A 44 13.41 -7.38 3.29
N ARG A 45 14.25 -6.46 2.80
CA ARG A 45 14.44 -6.12 1.38
C ARG A 45 13.18 -5.60 0.68
N LEU A 46 12.17 -5.21 1.44
CA LEU A 46 10.86 -4.76 0.98
C LEU A 46 10.46 -3.48 1.74
N ALA A 47 9.52 -2.70 1.20
CA ALA A 47 8.92 -1.61 1.95
C ALA A 47 8.00 -2.13 3.05
N ALA A 48 8.07 -1.51 4.24
CA ALA A 48 7.08 -1.71 5.30
C ALA A 48 5.79 -0.91 5.01
N ALA A 49 5.93 0.26 4.39
CA ALA A 49 4.84 1.12 3.99
C ALA A 49 5.26 1.99 2.80
N THR A 50 4.28 2.42 2.02
CA THR A 50 4.40 3.52 1.04
C THR A 50 3.33 4.56 1.32
N ALA A 51 3.54 5.78 0.85
CA ALA A 51 2.55 6.84 0.86
C ALA A 51 2.59 7.58 -0.47
N VAL A 52 1.45 7.76 -1.13
CA VAL A 52 1.32 8.51 -2.37
C VAL A 52 0.26 9.59 -2.23
N ALA A 53 0.59 10.80 -2.68
CA ALA A 53 -0.36 11.89 -2.85
C ALA A 53 -0.93 11.82 -4.27
N ILE A 54 -2.26 11.84 -4.39
CA ILE A 54 -2.97 11.72 -5.67
C ILE A 54 -3.75 13.02 -5.91
N ASP A 55 -3.38 13.75 -6.96
CA ASP A 55 -4.17 14.87 -7.48
C ASP A 55 -5.03 14.41 -8.66
N GLY A 56 -6.27 14.00 -8.35
CA GLY A 56 -7.24 13.56 -9.35
C GLY A 56 -7.61 14.62 -10.40
N ALA A 57 -7.39 15.91 -10.12
CA ALA A 57 -7.71 16.99 -11.05
C ALA A 57 -6.66 17.14 -12.16
N THR A 58 -5.41 16.72 -11.92
CA THR A 58 -4.29 16.89 -12.85
C THR A 58 -3.66 15.56 -13.30
N LEU A 59 -4.34 14.43 -13.07
CA LEU A 59 -3.93 13.11 -13.55
C LEU A 59 -3.64 13.10 -15.07
N ARG A 60 -2.59 12.38 -15.45
CA ARG A 60 -2.18 12.16 -16.83
C ARG A 60 -2.20 10.68 -17.16
N GLN A 61 -2.52 10.39 -18.42
CA GLN A 61 -2.39 9.06 -18.98
C GLN A 61 -1.08 8.99 -19.77
N LEU A 62 -0.16 8.15 -19.29
CA LEU A 62 1.11 7.86 -19.95
C LEU A 62 1.18 6.37 -20.32
N GLU A 63 1.84 6.09 -21.43
CA GLU A 63 2.20 4.71 -21.79
C GLU A 63 3.05 4.08 -20.70
N ARG A 64 2.87 2.78 -20.50
CA ARG A 64 3.61 2.03 -19.48
C ARG A 64 5.05 1.84 -19.94
N SER A 65 6.01 2.29 -19.14
CA SER A 65 7.45 2.08 -19.43
C SER A 65 7.92 0.66 -19.12
N ASP A 66 7.47 0.07 -18.00
CA ASP A 66 7.86 -1.27 -17.50
C ASP A 66 9.37 -1.44 -17.23
N ASP A 67 10.07 -0.32 -16.99
CA ASP A 67 11.52 -0.27 -16.78
C ASP A 67 11.92 -0.52 -15.32
N TRP A 68 11.81 -1.78 -14.90
CA TRP A 68 12.10 -2.21 -13.53
C TRP A 68 13.60 -2.14 -13.19
N ARG A 69 13.94 -1.45 -12.10
CA ARG A 69 15.33 -1.22 -11.67
C ARG A 69 15.52 -1.23 -10.16
N LEU A 70 16.73 -1.55 -9.75
CA LEU A 70 17.16 -1.36 -8.36
C LEU A 70 17.25 0.14 -8.06
N ASP A 71 17.08 0.50 -6.79
CA ASP A 71 17.36 1.85 -6.31
C ASP A 71 18.83 1.97 -5.91
N ASP A 72 19.59 2.81 -6.62
CA ASP A 72 21.03 3.01 -6.40
C ASP A 72 21.37 3.66 -5.04
N ARG A 73 20.36 4.18 -4.31
CA ARG A 73 20.55 4.68 -2.93
C ARG A 73 20.74 3.55 -1.93
N LEU A 74 20.49 2.30 -2.33
CA LEU A 74 20.59 1.11 -1.50
C LEU A 74 21.56 0.08 -2.12
N PRO A 75 22.34 -0.63 -1.31
CA PRO A 75 23.03 -1.83 -1.77
C PRO A 75 22.04 -2.85 -2.35
N ALA A 76 22.44 -3.56 -3.41
CA ALA A 76 21.59 -4.57 -4.06
C ALA A 76 21.11 -5.65 -3.07
N GLY A 77 21.92 -6.03 -2.09
CA GLY A 77 21.54 -7.03 -1.07
C GLY A 77 20.55 -6.53 0.00
N GLN A 78 20.15 -5.26 -0.05
CA GLN A 78 19.20 -4.64 0.89
C GLN A 78 17.85 -4.35 0.24
N GLN A 79 17.60 -4.83 -0.97
CA GLN A 79 16.33 -4.71 -1.68
C GLN A 79 16.10 -5.98 -2.51
N ALA A 80 14.85 -6.31 -2.81
CA ALA A 80 14.55 -7.36 -3.76
C ALA A 80 14.94 -6.91 -5.17
N GLY A 81 15.37 -7.83 -6.02
CA GLY A 81 15.64 -7.56 -7.43
C GLY A 81 14.92 -8.53 -8.36
N ALA A 82 15.25 -8.45 -9.64
CA ALA A 82 14.63 -9.27 -10.69
C ALA A 82 14.76 -10.78 -10.41
N GLU A 83 15.81 -11.20 -9.71
CA GLU A 83 16.07 -12.58 -9.33
C GLU A 83 14.97 -13.19 -8.44
N LEU A 84 14.24 -12.37 -7.68
CA LEU A 84 13.11 -12.86 -6.88
C LEU A 84 11.94 -13.31 -7.78
N TYR A 85 11.70 -12.59 -8.88
CA TYR A 85 10.53 -12.72 -9.74
C TYR A 85 10.79 -13.59 -10.99
N ALA A 86 12.03 -13.96 -11.25
CA ALA A 86 12.38 -14.76 -12.43
C ALA A 86 11.85 -16.19 -12.34
N ASP A 87 11.20 -16.66 -13.41
CA ASP A 87 10.75 -18.04 -13.59
C ASP A 87 9.85 -18.56 -12.46
N ASN A 88 8.88 -17.75 -12.02
CA ASN A 88 7.85 -18.13 -11.06
C ASN A 88 6.58 -17.29 -11.24
N ASP A 89 5.53 -17.61 -10.48
CA ASP A 89 4.21 -16.96 -10.57
C ASP A 89 4.06 -15.72 -9.66
N LEU A 90 5.16 -15.17 -9.12
CA LEU A 90 5.14 -13.91 -8.39
C LEU A 90 5.31 -12.74 -9.36
N ASP A 91 4.31 -11.88 -9.39
CA ASP A 91 4.37 -10.58 -10.04
C ASP A 91 5.13 -9.56 -9.17
N ARG A 92 5.72 -8.58 -9.85
CA ARG A 92 6.25 -7.33 -9.27
C ARG A 92 5.07 -6.42 -8.87
N GLY A 93 4.37 -6.81 -7.81
CA GLY A 93 3.19 -6.14 -7.31
C GLY A 93 3.53 -4.73 -6.81
N HIS A 94 3.00 -3.71 -7.49
CA HIS A 94 3.21 -2.31 -7.10
C HIS A 94 2.54 -2.03 -5.75
N LEU A 95 3.25 -1.36 -4.85
CA LEU A 95 2.70 -0.85 -3.59
C LEU A 95 2.08 0.54 -3.80
N VAL A 96 2.80 1.45 -4.46
CA VAL A 96 2.20 2.62 -5.11
C VAL A 96 1.83 2.24 -6.53
N ARG A 97 0.52 2.23 -6.84
CA ARG A 97 0.04 1.92 -8.19
C ARG A 97 0.61 2.93 -9.19
N ARG A 98 1.05 2.42 -10.35
CA ARG A 98 1.72 3.19 -11.41
C ARG A 98 1.06 4.53 -11.75
N GLN A 99 -0.27 4.59 -11.76
CA GLN A 99 -1.01 5.79 -12.19
C GLN A 99 -1.19 6.83 -11.08
N ASP A 100 -1.12 6.44 -9.82
CA ASP A 100 -1.45 7.27 -8.67
C ASP A 100 -0.58 8.53 -8.56
N PRO A 101 0.76 8.47 -8.76
CA PRO A 101 1.59 9.67 -8.70
C PRO A 101 1.65 10.41 -10.05
N VAL A 102 0.95 9.96 -11.10
CA VAL A 102 1.11 10.49 -12.47
C VAL A 102 0.17 11.65 -12.71
N TRP A 103 0.49 12.81 -12.13
CA TRP A 103 -0.27 14.05 -12.25
C TRP A 103 0.66 15.27 -12.39
N GLY A 104 0.11 16.48 -12.62
CA GLY A 104 0.89 17.71 -12.72
C GLY A 104 1.50 18.00 -14.10
N GLY A 105 2.75 18.46 -14.14
CA GLY A 105 3.47 18.78 -15.38
C GLY A 105 3.81 17.53 -16.20
N ALA A 106 3.95 17.65 -17.52
CA ALA A 106 4.24 16.47 -18.37
C ALA A 106 5.57 15.78 -18.01
N ALA A 107 6.61 16.57 -17.73
CA ALA A 107 7.92 16.04 -17.34
C ALA A 107 7.89 15.41 -15.93
N GLU A 108 7.24 16.08 -14.98
CA GLU A 108 7.02 15.61 -13.61
C GLU A 108 6.25 14.30 -13.58
N ALA A 109 5.13 14.22 -14.29
CA ALA A 109 4.34 13.00 -14.39
C ALA A 109 5.11 11.84 -15.05
N ALA A 110 5.98 12.11 -16.02
CA ALA A 110 6.84 11.10 -16.62
C ALA A 110 7.91 10.59 -15.65
N THR A 111 8.48 11.48 -14.83
CA THR A 111 9.39 11.07 -13.74
C THR A 111 8.64 10.24 -12.70
N ALA A 112 7.46 10.67 -12.27
CA ALA A 112 6.61 9.92 -11.34
C ALA A 112 6.26 8.52 -11.84
N GLU A 113 5.88 8.39 -13.11
CA GLU A 113 5.61 7.08 -13.71
C GLU A 113 6.85 6.17 -13.66
N SER A 114 8.00 6.70 -14.10
CA SER A 114 9.26 5.96 -14.11
C SER A 114 9.72 5.58 -12.70
N ASP A 115 9.48 6.43 -11.70
CA ASP A 115 9.83 6.18 -10.30
C ASP A 115 9.07 4.97 -9.72
N THR A 116 7.86 4.67 -10.20
CA THR A 116 7.06 3.55 -9.69
C THR A 116 7.66 2.17 -10.02
N PHE A 117 8.62 2.11 -10.95
CA PHE A 117 9.32 0.90 -11.37
C PHE A 117 10.61 0.59 -10.59
N HIS A 118 10.84 1.24 -9.43
CA HIS A 118 11.88 0.77 -8.51
C HIS A 118 11.40 -0.45 -7.72
N TYR A 119 12.25 -1.46 -7.53
CA TYR A 119 11.89 -2.64 -6.72
C TYR A 119 11.58 -2.34 -5.25
N THR A 120 12.04 -1.21 -4.72
CA THR A 120 11.66 -0.67 -3.40
C THR A 120 10.18 -0.26 -3.32
N ASN A 121 9.49 -0.11 -4.45
CA ASN A 121 8.05 0.07 -4.56
C ASN A 121 7.31 -1.24 -4.92
N ALA A 122 8.02 -2.39 -4.96
CA ALA A 122 7.43 -3.68 -5.25
C ALA A 122 7.40 -4.60 -4.05
N ALA A 123 6.42 -5.50 -4.05
CA ALA A 123 6.40 -6.68 -3.20
C ALA A 123 5.99 -7.91 -4.01
N PRO A 124 6.45 -9.11 -3.65
CA PRO A 124 6.06 -10.35 -4.32
C PRO A 124 4.57 -10.64 -4.10
N GLN A 125 3.81 -10.60 -5.17
CA GLN A 125 2.39 -10.89 -5.18
C GLN A 125 2.12 -12.02 -6.16
N ALA A 126 1.39 -13.06 -5.76
CA ALA A 126 0.96 -14.10 -6.68
C ALA A 126 0.19 -13.47 -7.85
N ALA A 127 0.43 -13.91 -9.09
CA ALA A 127 -0.16 -13.30 -10.28
C ALA A 127 -1.69 -13.20 -10.22
N ALA A 128 -2.36 -14.26 -9.72
CA ALA A 128 -3.81 -14.28 -9.54
C ALA A 128 -4.32 -13.28 -8.49
N PHE A 129 -3.48 -12.90 -7.52
CA PHE A 129 -3.77 -11.86 -6.53
C PHE A 129 -3.54 -10.46 -7.12
N ASN A 130 -2.38 -10.23 -7.73
CA ASN A 130 -1.99 -8.93 -8.29
C ASN A 130 -2.90 -8.47 -9.45
N GLN A 131 -3.39 -9.41 -10.26
CA GLN A 131 -4.17 -9.11 -11.46
C GLN A 131 -5.69 -9.05 -11.23
N ASP A 132 -6.16 -9.30 -10.00
CA ASP A 132 -7.58 -9.21 -9.68
C ASP A 132 -8.05 -7.76 -9.57
N LYS A 133 -8.63 -7.27 -10.68
CA LYS A 133 -9.19 -5.92 -10.79
C LYS A 133 -10.42 -5.70 -9.93
N GLN A 134 -11.12 -6.75 -9.49
CA GLN A 134 -12.37 -6.61 -8.74
C GLN A 134 -12.16 -6.30 -7.26
N THR A 135 -10.94 -6.49 -6.74
CA THR A 135 -10.65 -6.38 -5.30
C THR A 135 -9.54 -5.38 -5.01
N TRP A 136 -8.38 -5.52 -5.66
CA TRP A 136 -7.20 -4.71 -5.35
C TRP A 136 -7.04 -3.48 -6.27
N GLY A 137 -7.16 -3.70 -7.58
CA GLY A 137 -6.93 -2.65 -8.57
C GLY A 137 -7.98 -1.54 -8.57
N GLY A 138 -9.27 -1.88 -8.46
CA GLY A 138 -10.35 -0.87 -8.54
C GLY A 138 -10.57 -0.06 -7.26
N LEU A 139 -9.95 -0.43 -6.14
CA LEU A 139 -10.19 0.22 -4.84
C LEU A 139 -9.69 1.67 -4.83
N GLU A 140 -8.51 1.93 -5.39
CA GLU A 140 -7.95 3.29 -5.47
C GLU A 140 -8.80 4.20 -6.34
N ASP A 141 -9.24 3.71 -7.51
CA ASP A 141 -10.12 4.47 -8.41
C ASP A 141 -11.45 4.81 -7.68
N TYR A 142 -12.03 3.83 -6.97
CA TYR A 142 -13.25 4.06 -6.20
C TYR A 142 -13.05 5.06 -5.07
N LEU A 143 -11.98 4.94 -4.29
CA LEU A 143 -11.67 5.88 -3.21
C LEU A 143 -11.45 7.29 -3.76
N LEU A 144 -10.75 7.42 -4.88
CA LEU A 144 -10.48 8.70 -5.53
C LEU A 144 -11.76 9.36 -6.05
N ASP A 145 -12.64 8.59 -6.66
CA ASP A 145 -13.92 9.09 -7.19
C ASP A 145 -14.95 9.40 -6.10
N ASN A 146 -14.75 8.90 -4.87
CA ASN A 146 -15.63 9.12 -3.72
C ASN A 146 -14.97 9.95 -2.60
N ALA A 147 -13.75 10.46 -2.80
CA ALA A 147 -13.08 11.35 -1.85
C ALA A 147 -13.85 12.69 -1.79
N GLY A 148 -14.52 12.96 -0.66
CA GLY A 148 -15.53 14.01 -0.46
C GLY A 148 -15.23 15.43 -0.98
N ASP A 149 -14.90 16.36 -0.06
CA ASP A 149 -15.03 17.81 -0.28
C ASP A 149 -13.88 18.48 -1.08
N HIS A 150 -12.84 17.74 -1.46
CA HIS A 150 -11.56 18.31 -1.92
C HIS A 150 -11.13 17.87 -3.32
N ASP A 151 -11.87 18.28 -4.36
CA ASP A 151 -11.39 18.29 -5.76
C ASP A 151 -10.67 17.00 -6.21
N ARG A 152 -11.13 15.82 -5.76
CA ARG A 152 -10.51 14.50 -6.04
C ARG A 152 -9.07 14.35 -5.53
N ARG A 153 -8.75 14.86 -4.34
CA ARG A 153 -7.46 14.60 -3.66
C ARG A 153 -7.56 13.45 -2.67
N LEU A 154 -6.58 12.56 -2.72
CA LEU A 154 -6.47 11.39 -1.86
C LEU A 154 -5.00 11.17 -1.49
N VAL A 155 -4.75 10.73 -0.26
CA VAL A 155 -3.47 10.11 0.11
C VAL A 155 -3.73 8.63 0.34
N VAL A 156 -2.93 7.78 -0.30
CA VAL A 156 -3.02 6.32 -0.13
C VAL A 156 -1.75 5.82 0.52
N PHE A 157 -1.93 5.03 1.58
CA PHE A 157 -0.87 4.27 2.21
C PHE A 157 -1.04 2.79 1.89
N THR A 158 0.04 2.12 1.49
CA THR A 158 0.01 0.71 1.12
C THR A 158 1.22 -0.02 1.68
N GLY A 159 1.07 -1.28 2.05
CA GLY A 159 2.21 -2.10 2.41
C GLY A 159 1.86 -3.58 2.57
N PRO A 160 2.88 -4.46 2.61
CA PRO A 160 2.73 -5.81 3.13
C PRO A 160 2.62 -5.81 4.66
N VAL A 161 2.07 -6.90 5.21
CA VAL A 161 2.35 -7.30 6.60
C VAL A 161 3.62 -8.14 6.58
N LEU A 162 4.70 -7.60 7.13
CA LEU A 162 6.01 -8.26 7.18
C LEU A 162 6.09 -9.13 8.44
N ALA A 163 5.43 -10.30 8.42
CA ALA A 163 5.39 -11.22 9.54
C ALA A 163 6.71 -11.96 9.72
N ASP A 164 7.04 -12.37 10.95
CA ASP A 164 8.28 -13.09 11.24
C ASP A 164 8.30 -14.50 10.64
N ASP A 165 7.13 -15.11 10.53
CA ASP A 165 6.90 -16.47 10.01
C ASP A 165 6.57 -16.50 8.51
N ASP A 166 6.65 -15.38 7.80
CA ASP A 166 6.51 -15.32 6.34
C ASP A 166 7.46 -16.33 5.66
N PRO A 167 6.97 -17.13 4.69
CA PRO A 167 7.77 -18.16 4.05
C PRO A 167 8.95 -17.57 3.29
N GLU A 168 10.12 -18.19 3.43
CA GLU A 168 11.32 -17.75 2.72
C GLU A 168 11.38 -18.34 1.31
N TYR A 169 11.58 -17.47 0.33
CA TYR A 169 11.83 -17.85 -1.05
C TYR A 169 12.97 -17.00 -1.62
N ARG A 170 14.01 -17.66 -2.13
CA ARG A 170 15.21 -17.01 -2.70
C ARG A 170 15.84 -15.94 -1.77
N GLY A 171 15.81 -16.19 -0.47
CA GLY A 171 16.38 -15.30 0.56
C GLY A 171 15.53 -14.05 0.85
N VAL A 172 14.26 -14.03 0.44
CA VAL A 172 13.27 -13.02 0.81
C VAL A 172 12.07 -13.71 1.47
N ARG A 173 11.59 -13.16 2.59
CA ARG A 173 10.37 -13.63 3.24
C ARG A 173 9.15 -13.04 2.56
N ILE A 174 8.35 -13.88 1.92
CA ILE A 174 7.22 -13.53 1.06
C ILE A 174 6.01 -13.18 1.94
N PRO A 175 5.53 -11.91 1.92
CA PRO A 175 4.42 -11.50 2.76
C PRO A 175 3.13 -12.23 2.38
N ARG A 176 2.38 -12.70 3.38
CA ARG A 176 1.06 -13.32 3.14
C ARG A 176 -0.08 -12.31 2.99
N LEU A 177 0.01 -11.18 3.68
CA LEU A 177 -1.04 -10.17 3.74
C LEU A 177 -0.55 -8.83 3.20
N PHE A 178 -1.49 -8.06 2.66
CA PHE A 178 -1.30 -6.67 2.25
C PHE A 178 -2.37 -5.79 2.85
N TRP A 179 -2.05 -4.51 3.03
CA TRP A 179 -2.96 -3.54 3.57
C TRP A 179 -2.96 -2.25 2.75
N LYS A 180 -4.06 -1.50 2.84
CA LYS A 180 -4.22 -0.17 2.26
C LYS A 180 -4.99 0.74 3.21
N ILE A 181 -4.60 2.00 3.31
CA ILE A 181 -5.37 3.05 4.01
C ILE A 181 -5.58 4.18 3.02
N GLY A 182 -6.84 4.52 2.75
CA GLY A 182 -7.20 5.76 2.06
C GLY A 182 -7.40 6.88 3.07
N ALA A 183 -6.79 8.04 2.82
CA ALA A 183 -6.90 9.24 3.63
C ALA A 183 -7.40 10.41 2.78
N PHE A 184 -8.44 11.09 3.24
CA PHE A 184 -9.16 12.15 2.53
C PHE A 184 -9.68 13.17 3.54
N VAL A 185 -10.23 14.29 3.08
CA VAL A 185 -10.80 15.32 3.97
C VAL A 185 -12.32 15.40 3.78
N VAL A 186 -13.05 15.42 4.89
CA VAL A 186 -14.51 15.57 4.95
C VAL A 186 -14.84 16.64 5.99
N GLY A 187 -15.58 17.68 5.61
CA GLY A 187 -15.93 18.79 6.50
C GLY A 187 -14.71 19.50 7.09
N GLY A 188 -13.60 19.55 6.35
CA GLY A 188 -12.33 20.16 6.78
C GLY A 188 -11.52 19.33 7.78
N ALA A 189 -11.92 18.09 8.08
CA ALA A 189 -11.20 17.17 8.96
C ALA A 189 -10.69 15.94 8.20
N LEU A 190 -9.56 15.40 8.65
CA LEU A 190 -9.01 14.14 8.12
C LEU A 190 -9.99 12.99 8.36
N GLY A 191 -10.18 12.17 7.34
CA GLY A 191 -10.95 10.93 7.36
C GLY A 191 -10.14 9.80 6.73
N THR A 192 -10.27 8.60 7.29
CA THR A 192 -9.57 7.41 6.78
C THR A 192 -10.41 6.16 6.77
N THR A 193 -10.06 5.23 5.88
CA THR A 193 -10.60 3.87 5.81
C THR A 193 -9.49 2.89 5.49
N ALA A 194 -9.45 1.75 6.17
CA ALA A 194 -8.39 0.74 5.99
C ALA A 194 -8.91 -0.59 5.43
N TYR A 195 -8.02 -1.29 4.74
CA TYR A 195 -8.31 -2.54 4.05
C TYR A 195 -7.19 -3.56 4.28
N LEU A 196 -7.56 -4.84 4.40
CA LEU A 196 -6.64 -5.96 4.50
C LEU A 196 -6.97 -6.99 3.42
N LEU A 197 -5.93 -7.54 2.80
CA LEU A 197 -6.01 -8.53 1.73
C LEU A 197 -5.08 -9.71 2.03
N ASP A 198 -5.54 -10.91 1.68
CA ASP A 198 -4.81 -12.16 1.91
C ASP A 198 -4.49 -12.88 0.58
N GLN A 199 -3.19 -13.03 0.31
CA GLN A 199 -2.70 -13.78 -0.85
C GLN A 199 -2.29 -15.22 -0.54
N THR A 200 -2.35 -15.67 0.72
CA THR A 200 -1.85 -16.99 1.15
C THR A 200 -2.39 -18.12 0.29
N PRO A 201 -3.71 -18.20 0.00
CA PRO A 201 -4.22 -19.30 -0.82
C PRO A 201 -3.84 -19.23 -2.31
N GLN A 202 -3.21 -18.14 -2.79
CA GLN A 202 -2.61 -18.06 -4.14
C GLN A 202 -1.13 -18.38 -4.17
N LEU A 203 -0.47 -18.51 -3.01
CA LEU A 203 0.96 -18.81 -2.94
C LEU A 203 1.27 -20.29 -3.20
N GLY A 204 0.27 -21.18 -3.18
CA GLY A 204 0.46 -22.61 -3.45
C GLY A 204 1.53 -23.21 -2.53
N ASP A 205 2.48 -23.95 -3.11
CA ASP A 205 3.59 -24.59 -2.37
C ASP A 205 4.54 -23.59 -1.69
N LEU A 206 4.45 -22.28 -1.99
CA LEU A 206 5.24 -21.24 -1.30
C LEU A 206 4.68 -20.92 0.10
N ALA A 207 3.44 -21.27 0.43
CA ALA A 207 2.88 -21.03 1.75
C ALA A 207 1.84 -22.11 2.14
N GLU A 208 2.22 -22.97 3.07
CA GLU A 208 1.24 -23.75 3.86
C GLU A 208 0.64 -22.84 4.94
N PRO A 209 -0.69 -22.88 5.22
CA PRO A 209 -1.31 -22.08 6.26
C PRO A 209 -0.66 -22.33 7.64
N ALA A 210 -0.26 -21.28 8.36
CA ALA A 210 0.30 -21.42 9.70
C ALA A 210 -0.81 -21.70 10.75
N PRO A 211 -0.52 -22.44 11.84
CA PRO A 211 -1.48 -22.61 12.93
C PRO A 211 -1.83 -21.26 13.57
N GLY A 212 -3.08 -20.80 13.40
CA GLY A 212 -3.56 -19.51 13.89
C GLY A 212 -3.81 -18.46 12.80
N ASP A 213 -3.44 -18.76 11.55
CA ASP A 213 -3.87 -17.95 10.40
C ASP A 213 -5.41 -17.97 10.31
N PRO A 214 -6.04 -16.85 9.92
CA PRO A 214 -7.47 -16.87 9.62
C PRO A 214 -7.75 -17.95 8.55
N PRO A 215 -8.88 -18.68 8.63
CA PRO A 215 -9.20 -19.72 7.65
C PRO A 215 -9.16 -19.17 6.22
N PRO A 216 -8.79 -19.97 5.21
CA PRO A 216 -8.64 -19.52 3.82
C PRO A 216 -9.82 -18.64 3.40
N LEU A 217 -9.54 -17.35 3.27
CA LEU A 217 -10.58 -16.36 3.03
C LEU A 217 -11.00 -16.54 1.56
N GLY A 218 -12.26 -16.91 1.32
CA GLY A 218 -12.77 -17.33 0.00
C GLY A 218 -12.65 -16.25 -1.12
N PRO A 219 -13.39 -16.33 -2.23
CA PRO A 219 -13.10 -15.55 -3.45
C PRO A 219 -13.09 -14.01 -3.30
N TYR A 220 -13.79 -13.46 -2.30
CA TYR A 220 -13.62 -12.07 -1.86
C TYR A 220 -12.69 -12.01 -0.66
N ARG A 221 -11.50 -11.40 -0.84
CA ARG A 221 -10.39 -11.39 0.13
C ARG A 221 -10.02 -10.03 0.65
N THR A 222 -10.75 -8.99 0.24
CA THR A 222 -10.60 -7.63 0.77
C THR A 222 -11.59 -7.43 1.91
N PHE A 223 -11.07 -7.05 3.06
CA PHE A 223 -11.84 -6.67 4.22
C PHE A 223 -11.61 -5.21 4.51
N GLN A 224 -12.68 -4.45 4.73
CA GLN A 224 -12.52 -3.21 5.47
C GLN A 224 -12.26 -3.56 6.93
N VAL A 225 -11.20 -2.99 7.51
CA VAL A 225 -10.80 -3.21 8.90
C VAL A 225 -10.58 -1.87 9.58
N PRO A 226 -10.59 -1.81 10.93
CA PRO A 226 -10.17 -0.60 11.63
C PRO A 226 -8.72 -0.26 11.31
N VAL A 227 -8.38 1.02 11.20
CA VAL A 227 -7.00 1.48 10.96
C VAL A 227 -6.06 0.97 12.06
N ALA A 228 -6.53 0.93 13.30
CA ALA A 228 -5.78 0.37 14.43
C ALA A 228 -5.35 -1.09 14.18
N ARG A 229 -6.16 -1.89 13.46
CA ARG A 229 -5.82 -3.28 13.14
C ARG A 229 -4.59 -3.38 12.24
N ILE A 230 -4.39 -2.41 11.34
CA ILE A 230 -3.18 -2.35 10.51
C ILE A 230 -1.95 -2.09 11.41
N GLY A 231 -2.06 -1.15 12.36
CA GLY A 231 -0.98 -0.87 13.32
C GLY A 231 -0.61 -2.10 14.16
N GLU A 232 -1.59 -2.86 14.64
CA GLU A 232 -1.35 -4.12 15.38
C GLU A 232 -0.62 -5.17 14.56
N LEU A 233 -1.03 -5.36 13.29
CA LEU A 233 -0.47 -6.40 12.43
C LEU A 233 0.95 -6.07 11.97
N THR A 234 1.27 -4.78 11.81
CA THR A 234 2.50 -4.31 11.16
C THR A 234 3.53 -3.76 12.15
N GLY A 235 3.09 -3.39 13.36
CA GLY A 235 3.89 -2.61 14.31
C GLY A 235 4.09 -1.15 13.90
N LEU A 236 3.47 -0.69 12.81
CA LEU A 236 3.56 0.70 12.37
C LEU A 236 2.87 1.64 13.36
N ASP A 237 3.53 2.75 13.66
CA ASP A 237 2.87 3.92 14.22
C ASP A 237 2.22 4.69 13.07
N LEU A 238 0.89 4.60 13.03
CA LEU A 238 0.03 5.22 12.01
C LEU A 238 -0.39 6.67 12.38
N GLY A 239 0.03 7.16 13.55
CA GLY A 239 -0.19 8.54 13.98
C GLY A 239 -1.65 9.01 13.82
N PRO A 240 -1.90 10.14 13.12
CA PRO A 240 -3.24 10.71 13.00
C PRO A 240 -4.20 9.86 12.18
N LEU A 241 -3.72 8.91 11.36
CA LEU A 241 -4.58 8.05 10.55
C LEU A 241 -5.52 7.22 11.43
N THR A 242 -5.01 6.70 12.56
CA THR A 242 -5.83 5.89 13.48
C THR A 242 -6.95 6.70 14.12
N ALA A 243 -6.67 7.95 14.51
CA ALA A 243 -7.67 8.83 15.12
C ALA A 243 -8.74 9.31 14.12
N ALA A 244 -8.40 9.30 12.83
CA ALA A 244 -9.28 9.71 11.74
C ALA A 244 -10.08 8.54 11.12
N ASP A 245 -10.06 7.34 11.72
CA ASP A 245 -10.78 6.18 11.20
C ASP A 245 -12.29 6.42 11.17
N ARG A 246 -12.90 6.25 10.01
CA ARG A 246 -14.34 6.46 9.76
C ARG A 246 -15.13 5.15 9.73
N MET A 247 -14.48 4.00 9.95
CA MET A 247 -15.19 2.73 10.06
C MET A 247 -16.15 2.76 11.26
N PRO A 248 -17.46 2.51 11.07
CA PRO A 248 -18.42 2.59 12.17
C PRO A 248 -18.11 1.58 13.28
N VAL A 249 -18.01 2.05 14.52
CA VAL A 249 -17.89 1.20 15.71
C VAL A 249 -19.30 0.77 16.14
N PRO A 250 -19.63 -0.54 16.18
CA PRO A 250 -20.85 -0.98 16.85
C PRO A 250 -20.65 -0.82 18.38
N GLU A 251 -21.42 0.05 19.03
CA GLU A 251 -21.47 0.11 20.50
C GLU A 251 -22.27 -1.08 21.11
N PRO A 252 -21.94 -1.57 22.31
CA PRO A 252 -20.61 -1.83 22.85
C PRO A 252 -20.42 -3.36 23.02
N VAL A 253 -19.42 -3.93 22.36
CA VAL A 253 -18.88 -5.24 22.75
C VAL A 253 -17.35 -5.15 22.69
N PRO A 254 -16.62 -5.65 23.70
CA PRO A 254 -15.18 -5.90 23.60
C PRO A 254 -14.94 -7.10 22.67
N ALA A 255 -15.34 -6.95 21.41
CA ALA A 255 -14.96 -7.84 20.34
C ALA A 255 -13.50 -7.53 19.99
N ALA A 256 -12.66 -8.57 19.96
CA ALA A 256 -11.29 -8.47 19.48
C ALA A 256 -11.30 -7.78 18.11
N LEU A 257 -10.29 -6.94 17.80
CA LEU A 257 -10.25 -6.20 16.54
C LEU A 257 -10.34 -7.11 15.29
N SER A 258 -10.01 -8.39 15.44
CA SER A 258 -10.22 -9.46 14.45
C SER A 258 -11.69 -9.71 14.07
N GLU A 259 -12.65 -9.42 14.96
CA GLU A 259 -14.09 -9.59 14.71
C GLU A 259 -14.72 -8.37 14.01
N ARG A 260 -13.95 -7.27 13.82
CA ARG A 260 -14.43 -6.02 13.21
C ARG A 260 -14.21 -5.94 11.70
N ALA A 261 -13.70 -7.00 11.08
CA ALA A 261 -13.48 -7.05 9.64
C ALA A 261 -14.81 -7.20 8.88
N VAL A 262 -15.11 -6.27 7.96
CA VAL A 262 -16.26 -6.37 7.06
C VAL A 262 -15.77 -6.85 5.71
N ARG A 263 -16.20 -8.05 5.31
CA ARG A 263 -15.89 -8.61 3.98
C ARG A 263 -16.57 -7.78 2.90
N LEU A 264 -15.81 -7.26 1.95
CA LEU A 264 -16.35 -6.53 0.80
C LEU A 264 -16.75 -7.52 -0.29
N ARG A 265 -18.01 -7.46 -0.74
CA ARG A 265 -18.52 -8.17 -1.94
C ARG A 265 -18.58 -7.23 -3.14
N SER A 266 -18.63 -5.92 -2.88
CA SER A 266 -18.49 -4.84 -3.86
C SER A 266 -17.98 -3.58 -3.16
N PHE A 267 -17.58 -2.56 -3.92
CA PHE A 267 -17.20 -1.27 -3.34
C PHE A 267 -18.35 -0.55 -2.61
N ALA A 268 -19.61 -0.88 -2.92
CA ALA A 268 -20.77 -0.35 -2.19
C ALA A 268 -20.87 -0.85 -0.74
N ASP A 269 -20.11 -1.89 -0.36
CA ASP A 269 -20.07 -2.37 1.03
C ASP A 269 -19.13 -1.53 1.92
N ILE A 270 -18.33 -0.63 1.33
CA ILE A 270 -17.42 0.25 2.08
C ILE A 270 -18.22 1.23 2.92
N ARG A 271 -17.86 1.34 4.19
CA ARG A 271 -18.48 2.26 5.16
C ARG A 271 -17.54 3.40 5.50
N GLY A 272 -18.08 4.59 5.72
CA GLY A 272 -17.31 5.72 6.24
C GLY A 272 -16.60 6.58 5.18
N LEU A 273 -16.91 6.41 3.90
CA LEU A 273 -16.59 7.41 2.87
C LEU A 273 -17.39 8.70 3.10
#